data_AF-A0A2A5IZ57-F1
#
_entry.id   AF-A0A2A5IZ57-F1
#
_cell.length_a   1.000
_cell.length_b   1.000
_cell.length_c   1.000
_cell.angle_alpha   90.00
_cell.angle_beta   90.00
_cell.angle_gamma   90.00
#
_symmetry.space_group_name_H-M   'P 1'
#
loop_
_entity.id
_entity.type
_entity.pdbx_description
1 polymer ?
#
loop_
_entity_poly.entity_id
_entity_poly.type
_entity_poly.pdbx_seq_one_letter_code
_entity_poly.pdbx_strand_id
1 'polypeptide(L)'
;MNRVTCTCGWTRTYSTRAKAEFNARRHVCRTADGVRRATRSYRCARCGLEAVYENAGAAEARGWFSRHSCRKHEEAMLRAALNEERMAAVDRTPKPCLHKRANHQHGTRACYVLDRCRCEPCSKANSQAESERVRLKAYGRYHKYVDAYPVRLHLAELAAYGIGLKQVAKLSGVSTGTLSKLVFGVYDSTGSGGGRQGPGEPVRAPSRRVLRRTAERIYAVEPIPANLGAGQVDPERTPLARTHLRALVALGWSMSELGRRLGMRHGANAVTLIEDDERLIQRGTIDRIEELYAELSMALPPQADRFQRTAASRARNLARRHGWLPPLALDDLDGEPASTDEQDIDEVAIARRMAGEKSVELNTAEKALLVERWKATGRASNELERVTGINPYRYFVTEETEAS
;
A
#
# COMPACT_ATOMS: atom_id res chain seq x y z
N MET A 1 40.18 -62.94 -45.27
CA MET A 1 39.28 -61.92 -44.68
C MET A 1 40.03 -61.20 -43.56
N ASN A 2 40.07 -59.88 -43.58
CA ASN A 2 40.83 -59.07 -42.63
C ASN A 2 39.92 -58.58 -41.50
N ARG A 3 40.19 -59.02 -40.26
CA ARG A 3 39.41 -58.67 -39.08
C ARG A 3 39.99 -57.43 -38.41
N VAL A 4 39.15 -56.41 -38.19
CA VAL A 4 39.50 -55.23 -37.40
C VAL A 4 38.87 -55.39 -36.02
N THR A 5 39.64 -55.07 -34.98
CA THR A 5 39.24 -55.09 -33.57
C THR A 5 39.55 -53.72 -32.98
N CYS A 6 38.54 -53.07 -32.39
CA CYS A 6 38.71 -51.83 -31.64
C CYS A 6 38.83 -52.13 -30.14
N THR A 7 39.52 -51.26 -29.39
CA THR A 7 39.67 -51.36 -27.92
C THR A 7 38.35 -51.30 -27.15
N CYS A 8 37.28 -50.79 -27.77
CA CYS A 8 35.92 -50.83 -27.23
C CYS A 8 35.20 -52.19 -27.38
N GLY A 9 35.84 -53.19 -28.00
CA GLY A 9 35.29 -54.53 -28.24
C GLY A 9 34.54 -54.70 -29.56
N TRP A 10 34.44 -53.66 -30.40
CA TRP A 10 33.85 -53.76 -31.74
C TRP A 10 34.75 -54.56 -32.70
N THR A 11 34.18 -55.52 -33.44
CA THR A 11 34.92 -56.29 -34.46
C THR A 11 34.14 -56.50 -35.75
N ARG A 12 34.80 -56.38 -36.91
CA ARG A 12 34.23 -56.67 -38.25
C ARG A 12 35.29 -57.26 -39.20
N THR A 13 34.84 -58.06 -40.15
CA THR A 13 35.68 -58.71 -41.17
C THR A 13 35.43 -58.10 -42.55
N TYR A 14 36.51 -57.85 -43.29
CA TYR A 14 36.45 -57.26 -44.63
C TYR A 14 37.21 -58.12 -45.65
N SER A 15 36.80 -58.02 -46.92
CA SER A 15 37.39 -58.79 -48.02
C SER A 15 38.83 -58.39 -48.32
N THR A 16 39.19 -57.11 -48.17
CA THR A 16 40.54 -56.58 -48.46
C THR A 16 41.11 -55.77 -47.31
N ARG A 17 42.45 -55.66 -47.25
CA ARG A 17 43.18 -54.99 -46.16
C ARG A 17 42.98 -53.47 -46.18
N ALA A 18 42.99 -52.86 -47.37
CA ALA A 18 42.71 -51.43 -47.53
C ALA A 18 41.30 -51.05 -47.02
N LYS A 19 40.27 -51.89 -47.25
CA LYS A 19 38.93 -51.69 -46.68
C LYS A 19 38.91 -51.81 -45.17
N ALA A 20 39.65 -52.77 -44.61
CA ALA A 20 39.77 -52.94 -43.17
C ALA A 20 40.41 -51.68 -42.52
N GLU A 21 41.52 -51.19 -43.07
CA GLU A 21 42.23 -50.01 -42.54
C GLU A 21 41.42 -48.71 -42.70
N PHE A 22 40.76 -48.50 -43.84
CA PHE A 22 39.89 -47.33 -44.06
C PHE A 22 38.71 -47.30 -43.09
N ASN A 23 38.04 -48.44 -42.88
CA ASN A 23 36.90 -48.52 -41.96
C ASN A 23 37.34 -48.49 -40.48
N ALA A 24 38.54 -48.97 -40.16
CA ALA A 24 39.12 -48.82 -38.82
C ALA A 24 39.32 -47.35 -38.45
N ARG A 25 39.80 -46.51 -39.39
CA ARG A 25 40.00 -45.06 -39.16
C ARG A 25 38.70 -44.26 -39.05
N ARG A 26 37.64 -44.71 -39.75
CA ARG A 26 36.29 -44.11 -39.67
C ARG A 26 35.44 -44.63 -38.50
N HIS A 27 35.91 -45.63 -37.78
CA HIS A 27 35.21 -46.13 -36.60
C HIS A 27 35.25 -45.06 -35.49
N VAL A 28 34.10 -44.47 -35.20
CA VAL A 28 33.94 -43.56 -34.05
C VAL A 28 33.95 -44.41 -32.77
N CYS A 29 35.08 -44.39 -32.06
CA CYS A 29 35.31 -45.20 -30.87
C CYS A 29 34.52 -44.65 -29.68
N ARG A 30 33.61 -45.47 -29.19
CA ARG A 30 32.70 -45.10 -28.11
C ARG A 30 33.36 -44.87 -26.74
N THR A 31 34.64 -45.21 -26.55
CA THR A 31 35.33 -44.97 -25.27
C THR A 31 35.86 -43.54 -25.11
N ALA A 32 35.97 -42.76 -26.20
CA ALA A 32 36.47 -41.38 -26.14
C ALA A 32 35.35 -40.33 -25.97
N ASP A 33 34.17 -40.54 -26.57
CA ASP A 33 33.11 -39.52 -26.67
C ASP A 33 31.81 -39.83 -25.87
N GLY A 34 31.89 -40.52 -24.73
CA GLY A 34 30.76 -40.63 -23.79
C GLY A 34 29.66 -41.62 -24.19
N VAL A 35 29.91 -42.93 -23.99
CA VAL A 35 28.98 -43.99 -24.41
C VAL A 35 28.37 -44.79 -23.27
N ARG A 36 27.08 -45.09 -23.48
CA ARG A 36 26.28 -46.03 -22.71
C ARG A 36 26.97 -47.39 -22.55
N ARG A 37 27.38 -47.76 -21.33
CA ARG A 37 27.92 -49.11 -21.01
C ARG A 37 26.76 -50.10 -20.88
N ALA A 38 27.02 -51.39 -21.05
CA ALA A 38 25.98 -52.44 -20.96
C ALA A 38 25.27 -52.43 -19.60
N THR A 39 23.94 -52.54 -19.61
CA THR A 39 23.12 -52.74 -18.41
C THR A 39 23.43 -54.11 -17.80
N ARG A 40 23.69 -54.16 -16.50
CA ARG A 40 24.00 -55.39 -15.76
C ARG A 40 22.99 -55.60 -14.65
N SER A 41 22.41 -56.79 -14.57
CA SER A 41 21.54 -57.20 -13.47
C SER A 41 22.23 -58.24 -12.60
N TYR A 42 22.03 -58.14 -11.29
CA TYR A 42 22.47 -59.12 -10.30
C TYR A 42 21.30 -59.46 -9.38
N ARG A 43 21.21 -60.73 -8.98
CA ARG A 43 20.21 -61.22 -8.04
C ARG A 43 20.89 -61.90 -6.87
N CYS A 44 20.47 -61.57 -5.65
CA CYS A 44 20.97 -62.24 -4.45
C CYS A 44 20.15 -63.50 -4.22
N ALA A 45 20.80 -64.67 -4.21
CA ALA A 45 20.11 -65.94 -3.97
C ALA A 45 19.51 -66.03 -2.55
N ARG A 46 20.06 -65.29 -1.57
CA ARG A 46 19.62 -65.31 -0.18
C ARG A 46 18.42 -64.40 0.08
N CYS A 47 18.57 -63.10 -0.17
CA CYS A 47 17.54 -62.12 0.17
C CYS A 47 16.65 -61.73 -1.02
N GLY A 48 16.92 -62.25 -2.23
CA GLY A 48 16.12 -61.94 -3.42
C GLY A 48 16.36 -60.56 -4.02
N LEU A 49 17.28 -59.75 -3.47
CA LEU A 49 17.59 -58.41 -4.00
C LEU A 49 17.99 -58.49 -5.48
N GLU A 50 17.22 -57.82 -6.33
CA GLU A 50 17.55 -57.59 -7.73
C GLU A 50 18.05 -56.15 -7.89
N ALA A 51 19.27 -56.00 -8.42
CA ALA A 51 19.86 -54.69 -8.69
C ALA A 51 20.25 -54.60 -10.16
N VAL A 52 19.81 -53.51 -10.80
CA VAL A 52 20.12 -53.21 -12.20
C VAL A 52 21.03 -51.98 -12.23
N TYR A 53 22.21 -52.14 -12.83
CA TYR A 53 23.20 -51.08 -12.98
C TYR A 53 23.32 -50.72 -14.46
N GLU A 54 22.74 -49.58 -14.82
CA GLU A 54 22.92 -48.99 -16.14
C GLU A 54 24.29 -48.33 -16.23
N ASN A 55 24.95 -48.46 -17.39
CA ASN A 55 26.21 -47.77 -17.65
C ASN A 55 27.33 -48.07 -16.63
N ALA A 56 27.42 -49.28 -16.08
CA ALA A 56 28.43 -49.66 -15.08
C ALA A 56 29.46 -50.66 -15.60
N GLY A 57 30.72 -50.53 -15.17
CA GLY A 57 31.76 -51.52 -15.41
C GLY A 57 31.43 -52.85 -14.71
N ALA A 58 31.87 -53.98 -15.26
CA ALA A 58 31.58 -55.30 -14.68
C ALA A 58 32.12 -55.49 -13.25
N ALA A 59 33.30 -54.92 -12.96
CA ALA A 59 33.91 -54.96 -11.65
C ALA A 59 33.21 -54.00 -10.67
N GLU A 60 32.87 -52.80 -11.14
CA GLU A 60 32.15 -51.78 -10.36
C GLU A 60 30.77 -52.28 -9.93
N ALA A 61 29.97 -52.76 -10.88
CA ALA A 61 28.62 -53.26 -10.60
C ALA A 61 28.64 -54.46 -9.64
N ARG A 62 29.61 -55.38 -9.78
CA ARG A 62 29.81 -56.48 -8.82
C ARG A 62 30.24 -55.99 -7.44
N GLY A 63 31.13 -55.01 -7.36
CA GLY A 63 31.60 -54.44 -6.09
C GLY A 63 30.51 -53.64 -5.36
N TRP A 64 29.66 -52.92 -6.08
CA TRP A 64 28.47 -52.27 -5.51
C TRP A 64 27.47 -53.30 -5.01
N PHE A 65 27.19 -54.32 -5.84
CA PHE A 65 26.29 -55.39 -5.47
C PHE A 65 26.81 -56.15 -4.25
N SER A 66 28.09 -56.51 -4.18
CA SER A 66 28.64 -57.30 -3.06
C SER A 66 28.58 -56.59 -1.70
N ARG A 67 28.40 -55.28 -1.66
CA ARG A 67 28.27 -54.47 -0.43
C ARG A 67 26.85 -54.43 0.12
N HIS A 68 25.87 -55.02 -0.56
CA HIS A 68 24.51 -55.07 -0.01
C HIS A 68 24.47 -55.95 1.25
N SER A 69 23.62 -55.58 2.19
CA SER A 69 23.37 -56.38 3.40
C SER A 69 22.05 -57.10 3.25
N CYS A 70 22.07 -58.44 3.24
CA CYS A 70 20.86 -59.26 3.16
C CYS A 70 19.88 -58.90 4.28
N ARG A 71 20.36 -58.78 5.53
CA ARG A 71 19.55 -58.35 6.68
C ARG A 71 18.87 -56.99 6.45
N LYS A 72 19.60 -55.98 5.96
CA LYS A 72 19.00 -54.67 5.70
C LYS A 72 17.92 -54.74 4.61
N HIS A 73 18.12 -55.58 3.60
CA HIS A 73 17.14 -55.77 2.53
C HIS A 73 15.89 -56.48 3.05
N GLU A 74 16.07 -57.57 3.80
CA GLU A 74 14.98 -58.32 4.44
C GLU A 74 14.17 -57.42 5.39
N GLU A 75 14.83 -56.64 6.25
CA GLU A 75 14.15 -55.68 7.10
C GLU A 75 13.40 -54.60 6.30
N ALA A 76 13.96 -54.13 5.18
CA ALA A 76 13.29 -53.17 4.31
C ALA A 76 12.04 -53.78 3.65
N MET A 77 12.09 -55.05 3.22
CA MET A 77 10.94 -55.78 2.71
C MET A 77 9.86 -55.96 3.79
N LEU A 78 10.25 -56.36 5.01
CA LEU A 78 9.31 -56.45 6.13
C LEU A 78 8.66 -55.11 6.45
N ARG A 79 9.43 -54.01 6.48
CA ARG A 79 8.87 -52.65 6.66
C ARG A 79 7.92 -52.26 5.52
N ALA A 80 8.22 -52.66 4.29
CA ALA A 80 7.35 -52.41 3.14
C ALA A 80 6.03 -53.20 3.26
N ALA A 81 6.09 -54.49 3.60
CA ALA A 81 4.91 -55.33 3.81
C ALA A 81 4.03 -54.82 4.95
N LEU A 82 4.62 -54.50 6.11
CA LEU A 82 3.88 -53.89 7.23
C LEU A 82 3.25 -52.54 6.85
N ASN A 83 3.91 -51.77 5.99
CA ASN A 83 3.35 -50.51 5.50
C ASN A 83 2.19 -50.77 4.52
N GLU A 84 2.29 -51.78 3.66
CA GLU A 84 1.21 -52.19 2.76
C GLU A 84 -0.03 -52.66 3.54
N GLU A 85 0.15 -53.54 4.53
CA GLU A 85 -0.91 -53.96 5.45
C GLU A 85 -1.56 -52.77 6.16
N ARG A 86 -0.73 -51.86 6.69
CA ARG A 86 -1.23 -50.63 7.34
C ARG A 86 -2.03 -49.77 6.38
N MET A 87 -1.58 -49.60 5.14
CA MET A 87 -2.26 -48.78 4.13
C MET A 87 -3.56 -49.42 3.66
N ALA A 88 -3.61 -50.74 3.53
CA ALA A 88 -4.81 -51.50 3.22
C ALA A 88 -5.88 -51.40 4.33
N ALA A 89 -5.46 -51.33 5.59
CA ALA A 89 -6.36 -51.13 6.74
C ALA A 89 -6.91 -49.69 6.87
N VAL A 90 -6.41 -48.71 6.11
CA VAL A 90 -6.91 -47.34 6.17
C VAL A 90 -8.27 -47.25 5.48
N ASP A 91 -9.30 -46.93 6.25
CA ASP A 91 -10.62 -46.57 5.73
C ASP A 91 -10.53 -45.32 4.82
N ARG A 92 -10.80 -45.54 3.53
CA ARG A 92 -10.80 -44.50 2.47
C ARG A 92 -12.20 -43.94 2.18
N THR A 93 -13.21 -44.33 2.94
CA THR A 93 -14.56 -43.79 2.76
C THR A 93 -14.62 -42.32 3.23
N PRO A 94 -15.36 -41.44 2.52
CA PRO A 94 -15.61 -40.08 2.98
C PRO A 94 -16.34 -40.07 4.32
N LYS A 95 -15.76 -39.40 5.32
CA LYS A 95 -16.31 -39.31 6.68
C LYS A 95 -17.13 -38.04 6.87
N PRO A 96 -18.26 -38.07 7.61
CA PRO A 96 -19.05 -36.87 7.87
C PRO A 96 -18.27 -35.85 8.72
N CYS A 97 -18.53 -34.56 8.49
CA CYS A 97 -17.97 -33.47 9.29
C CYS A 97 -18.55 -33.48 10.71
N LEU A 98 -17.69 -33.39 11.74
CA LEU A 98 -18.09 -33.40 13.16
C LEU A 98 -18.13 -32.00 13.81
N HIS A 99 -17.93 -30.93 13.03
CA HIS A 99 -17.86 -29.56 13.56
C HIS A 99 -19.23 -28.89 13.66
N LYS A 100 -19.53 -28.29 14.81
CA LYS A 100 -20.82 -27.61 15.08
C LYS A 100 -21.13 -26.39 14.21
N ARG A 101 -20.12 -25.76 13.60
CA ARG A 101 -20.25 -24.45 12.93
C ARG A 101 -19.79 -24.43 11.46
N ALA A 102 -19.29 -25.55 10.93
CA ALA A 102 -18.77 -25.61 9.57
C ALA A 102 -18.96 -27.00 8.99
N ASN A 103 -19.33 -27.07 7.71
CA ASN A 103 -19.28 -28.31 6.93
C ASN A 103 -18.06 -28.25 6.00
N HIS A 104 -17.06 -29.08 6.25
CA HIS A 104 -15.87 -29.13 5.40
C HIS A 104 -16.16 -29.96 4.14
N GLN A 105 -15.79 -29.44 2.97
CA GLN A 105 -15.84 -30.19 1.72
C GLN A 105 -14.68 -31.20 1.65
N HIS A 106 -15.00 -32.44 1.27
CA HIS A 106 -13.99 -33.45 0.94
C HIS A 106 -13.10 -32.98 -0.22
N GLY A 107 -11.88 -33.50 -0.30
CA GLY A 107 -10.89 -33.05 -1.28
C GLY A 107 -10.10 -31.82 -0.86
N THR A 108 -10.24 -31.37 0.39
CA THR A 108 -9.47 -30.27 0.96
C THR A 108 -8.51 -30.75 2.05
N ARG A 109 -7.37 -30.06 2.21
CA ARG A 109 -6.44 -30.31 3.33
C ARG A 109 -7.10 -30.05 4.69
N ALA A 110 -8.07 -29.13 4.76
CA ALA A 110 -8.79 -28.83 5.98
C ALA A 110 -9.55 -30.07 6.49
N CYS A 111 -10.26 -30.78 5.61
CA CYS A 111 -10.97 -32.01 5.97
C CYS A 111 -10.01 -33.13 6.41
N TYR A 112 -8.83 -33.24 5.79
CA TYR A 112 -7.80 -34.21 6.22
C TYR A 112 -7.28 -33.94 7.64
N VAL A 113 -7.02 -32.67 7.97
CA VAL A 113 -6.38 -32.28 9.24
C VAL A 113 -7.40 -32.14 10.37
N LEU A 114 -8.52 -31.47 10.12
CA LEU A 114 -9.52 -31.14 11.14
C LEU A 114 -10.49 -32.30 11.39
N ASP A 115 -11.10 -32.85 10.35
CA ASP A 115 -12.05 -33.97 10.47
C ASP A 115 -11.36 -35.34 10.55
N ARG A 116 -10.01 -35.36 10.46
CA ARG A 116 -9.20 -36.58 10.39
C ARG A 116 -9.65 -37.53 9.28
N CYS A 117 -10.26 -37.00 8.22
CA CYS A 117 -10.69 -37.80 7.07
C CYS A 117 -9.46 -38.34 6.33
N ARG A 118 -9.52 -39.61 5.93
CA ARG A 118 -8.44 -40.30 5.18
C ARG A 118 -8.87 -40.76 3.79
N CYS A 119 -10.06 -40.33 3.34
CA CYS A 119 -10.52 -40.62 2.00
C CYS A 119 -9.55 -40.15 0.93
N GLU A 120 -9.59 -40.80 -0.23
CA GLU A 120 -8.61 -40.59 -1.29
C GLU A 120 -8.49 -39.12 -1.72
N PRO A 121 -9.59 -38.36 -1.94
CA PRO A 121 -9.51 -36.94 -2.24
C PRO A 121 -8.82 -36.10 -1.15
N CYS A 122 -9.13 -36.34 0.13
CA CYS A 122 -8.54 -35.60 1.25
C CYS A 122 -7.05 -35.93 1.44
N SER A 123 -6.68 -37.21 1.31
CA SER A 123 -5.30 -37.67 1.38
C SER A 123 -4.46 -37.09 0.24
N LYS A 124 -4.99 -37.11 -1.00
CA LYS A 124 -4.35 -36.48 -2.17
C LYS A 124 -4.15 -34.98 -1.97
N ALA A 125 -5.16 -34.26 -1.49
CA ALA A 125 -5.06 -32.82 -1.21
C ALA A 125 -4.00 -32.51 -0.14
N ASN A 126 -3.88 -33.34 0.91
CA ASN A 126 -2.83 -33.18 1.90
C ASN A 126 -1.43 -33.45 1.33
N SER A 127 -1.26 -34.53 0.54
CA SER A 127 0.01 -34.87 -0.11
C SER A 127 0.46 -33.80 -1.10
N GLN A 128 -0.46 -33.23 -1.89
CA GLN A 128 -0.18 -32.12 -2.80
C GLN A 128 0.32 -30.89 -2.04
N ALA A 129 -0.37 -30.50 -0.96
CA ALA A 129 0.02 -29.36 -0.14
C ALA A 129 1.37 -29.56 0.56
N GLU A 130 1.69 -30.78 1.03
CA GLU A 130 3.00 -31.05 1.64
C GLU A 130 4.12 -31.09 0.58
N SER A 131 3.85 -31.64 -0.61
CA SER A 131 4.79 -31.62 -1.73
C SER A 131 5.11 -30.19 -2.18
N GLU A 132 4.09 -29.35 -2.29
CA GLU A 132 4.24 -27.92 -2.59
C GLU A 132 5.06 -27.21 -1.50
N ARG A 133 4.76 -27.48 -0.23
CA ARG A 133 5.52 -26.94 0.90
C ARG A 133 6.99 -27.33 0.86
N VAL A 134 7.30 -28.60 0.60
CA VAL A 134 8.68 -29.10 0.47
C VAL A 134 9.37 -28.43 -0.71
N ARG A 135 8.71 -28.31 -1.86
CA ARG A 135 9.21 -27.60 -3.05
C ARG A 135 9.53 -26.13 -2.74
N LEU A 136 8.63 -25.42 -2.06
CA LEU A 136 8.84 -24.03 -1.67
C LEU A 136 10.03 -23.87 -0.70
N LYS A 137 10.22 -24.82 0.22
CA LYS A 137 11.39 -24.83 1.12
C LYS A 137 12.69 -25.07 0.35
N ALA A 138 12.71 -26.05 -0.55
CA ALA A 138 13.87 -26.36 -1.37
C ALA A 138 14.32 -25.17 -2.22
N TYR A 139 13.36 -24.38 -2.71
CA TYR A 139 13.63 -23.14 -3.46
C TYR A 139 13.91 -21.92 -2.58
N GLY A 140 13.92 -22.03 -1.25
CA GLY A 140 14.06 -20.90 -0.34
C GLY A 140 12.87 -19.92 -0.34
N ARG A 141 11.77 -20.26 -1.03
CA ARG A 141 10.57 -19.42 -1.16
C ARG A 141 9.54 -19.64 -0.04
N TYR A 142 9.84 -20.49 0.94
CA TYR A 142 8.94 -20.77 2.06
C TYR A 142 9.07 -19.73 3.19
N HIS A 143 8.66 -18.49 2.92
CA HIS A 143 8.66 -17.38 3.88
C HIS A 143 7.24 -17.12 4.43
N LYS A 144 6.58 -18.16 4.93
CA LYS A 144 5.17 -18.07 5.40
C LYS A 144 4.97 -17.04 6.51
N TYR A 145 5.96 -16.91 7.39
CA TYR A 145 5.91 -16.02 8.55
C TYR A 145 7.09 -15.05 8.53
N VAL A 146 6.79 -13.76 8.69
CA VAL A 146 7.76 -12.67 8.83
C VAL A 146 7.79 -12.17 10.27
N ASP A 147 8.81 -11.38 10.60
CA ASP A 147 8.88 -10.74 11.91
C ASP A 147 7.74 -9.73 12.09
N ALA A 148 7.18 -9.69 13.30
CA ALA A 148 6.01 -8.87 13.60
C ALA A 148 6.37 -7.46 14.11
N TYR A 149 7.63 -7.21 14.49
CA TYR A 149 8.02 -5.94 15.09
C TYR A 149 7.88 -4.76 14.10
N PRO A 150 8.39 -4.83 12.85
CA PRO A 150 8.18 -3.77 11.87
C PRO A 150 6.71 -3.50 11.56
N VAL A 151 5.85 -4.54 11.62
CA VAL A 151 4.41 -4.38 11.42
C VAL A 151 3.76 -3.62 12.58
N ARG A 152 4.22 -3.82 13.81
CA ARG A 152 3.75 -3.04 14.97
C ARG A 152 4.19 -1.58 14.90
N LEU A 153 5.41 -1.31 14.42
CA LEU A 153 5.90 0.05 14.23
C LEU A 153 5.02 0.81 13.24
N HIS A 154 4.73 0.20 12.08
CA HIS A 154 3.79 0.75 11.10
C HIS A 154 2.40 1.02 11.67
N LEU A 155 1.87 0.10 12.50
CA LEU A 155 0.59 0.32 13.18
C LEU A 155 0.62 1.47 14.18
N ALA A 156 1.76 1.72 14.83
CA ALA A 156 1.93 2.85 15.73
C ALA A 156 2.02 4.17 14.95
N GLU A 157 2.69 4.20 13.81
CA GLU A 157 2.73 5.34 12.88
C GLU A 157 1.33 5.69 12.37
N LEU A 158 0.57 4.68 11.91
CA LEU A 158 -0.83 4.85 11.53
C LEU A 158 -1.67 5.41 12.68
N ALA A 159 -1.47 4.91 13.91
CA ALA A 159 -2.20 5.40 15.08
C ALA A 159 -1.83 6.85 15.44
N ALA A 160 -0.56 7.24 15.31
CA ALA A 160 -0.11 8.62 15.50
C ALA A 160 -0.73 9.58 14.47
N TYR A 161 -0.97 9.10 13.25
CA TYR A 161 -1.70 9.82 12.21
C TYR A 161 -3.23 9.83 12.43
N GLY A 162 -3.76 9.14 13.44
CA GLY A 162 -5.20 9.04 13.71
C GLY A 162 -5.90 7.85 13.04
N ILE A 163 -5.19 6.97 12.34
CA ILE A 163 -5.74 5.76 11.73
C ILE A 163 -5.72 4.61 12.75
N GLY A 164 -6.81 4.51 13.53
CA GLY A 164 -6.95 3.47 14.55
C GLY A 164 -7.17 2.04 14.00
N LEU A 165 -6.94 1.02 14.84
CA LEU A 165 -6.99 -0.41 14.45
C LEU A 165 -8.30 -0.85 13.78
N LYS A 166 -9.45 -0.24 14.10
CA LYS A 166 -10.72 -0.55 13.43
C LYS A 166 -10.71 -0.09 11.97
N GLN A 167 -10.14 1.07 11.70
CA GLN A 167 -9.99 1.61 10.36
C GLN A 167 -8.95 0.80 9.58
N VAL A 168 -7.82 0.46 10.20
CA VAL A 168 -6.84 -0.46 9.61
C VAL A 168 -7.47 -1.79 9.26
N ALA A 169 -8.32 -2.37 10.11
CA ALA A 169 -9.04 -3.61 9.81
C ALA A 169 -9.94 -3.49 8.59
N LYS A 170 -10.63 -2.35 8.43
CA LYS A 170 -11.48 -2.06 7.28
C LYS A 170 -10.66 -1.95 5.98
N LEU A 171 -9.58 -1.18 6.00
CA LEU A 171 -8.73 -0.91 4.83
C LEU A 171 -7.88 -2.13 4.42
N SER A 172 -7.22 -2.77 5.39
CA SER A 172 -6.41 -3.96 5.13
C SER A 172 -7.24 -5.21 4.92
N GLY A 173 -8.49 -5.24 5.41
CA GLY A 173 -9.36 -6.42 5.52
C GLY A 173 -8.82 -7.53 6.44
N VAL A 174 -7.87 -7.20 7.32
CA VAL A 174 -7.40 -8.07 8.41
C VAL A 174 -8.37 -7.97 9.58
N SER A 175 -8.69 -9.09 10.24
CA SER A 175 -9.66 -9.06 11.34
C SER A 175 -9.16 -8.20 12.51
N THR A 176 -10.09 -7.47 13.15
CA THR A 176 -9.80 -6.64 14.34
C THR A 176 -9.17 -7.45 15.47
N GLY A 177 -9.61 -8.70 15.67
CA GLY A 177 -9.02 -9.62 16.64
C GLY A 177 -7.58 -10.01 16.31
N THR A 178 -7.22 -10.11 15.03
CA THR A 178 -5.82 -10.34 14.61
C THR A 178 -4.95 -9.13 14.93
N LEU A 179 -5.41 -7.92 14.61
CA LEU A 179 -4.68 -6.68 14.90
C LEU A 179 -4.52 -6.46 16.42
N SER A 180 -5.58 -6.68 17.19
CA SER A 180 -5.54 -6.60 18.65
C SER A 180 -4.51 -7.56 19.25
N LYS A 181 -4.46 -8.83 18.79
CA LYS A 181 -3.45 -9.81 19.23
C LYS A 181 -2.03 -9.50 18.77
N LEU A 182 -1.90 -8.78 17.65
CA LEU A 182 -0.60 -8.37 17.11
C LEU A 182 0.01 -7.24 17.93
N VAL A 183 -0.82 -6.31 18.44
CA VAL A 183 -0.40 -5.13 19.20
C VAL A 183 -0.34 -5.43 20.70
N PHE A 184 -1.42 -5.97 21.27
CA PHE A 184 -1.60 -6.09 22.73
C PHE A 184 -1.37 -7.52 23.26
N GLY A 185 -1.40 -8.53 22.39
CA GLY A 185 -1.32 -9.93 22.81
C GLY A 185 -2.67 -10.55 23.16
N VAL A 186 -2.69 -11.60 23.98
CA VAL A 186 -3.90 -12.32 24.38
C VAL A 186 -4.15 -12.12 25.86
N TYR A 187 -5.37 -11.69 26.19
CA TYR A 187 -5.87 -11.53 27.56
C TYR A 187 -6.81 -12.67 27.91
N ASP A 188 -6.85 -13.03 29.21
CA ASP A 188 -7.79 -14.03 29.70
C ASP A 188 -9.22 -13.48 29.60
N SER A 189 -10.13 -14.29 29.06
CA SER A 189 -11.56 -13.96 28.98
C SER A 189 -12.36 -14.51 30.17
N THR A 190 -11.74 -15.22 31.11
CA THR A 190 -12.42 -15.94 32.21
C THR A 190 -12.63 -15.13 33.50
N GLY A 191 -12.27 -13.84 33.52
CA GLY A 191 -12.89 -12.88 34.45
C GLY A 191 -12.25 -12.67 35.81
N SER A 192 -11.00 -13.08 36.06
CA SER A 192 -10.32 -12.80 37.35
C SER A 192 -9.60 -11.43 37.39
N GLY A 193 -9.70 -10.61 36.34
CA GLY A 193 -9.04 -9.30 36.30
C GLY A 193 -9.46 -8.46 35.09
N GLY A 194 -10.65 -7.86 35.18
CA GLY A 194 -11.13 -6.74 34.36
C GLY A 194 -11.13 -6.91 32.83
N GLY A 195 -12.27 -7.22 32.20
CA GLY A 195 -12.55 -6.86 30.79
C GLY A 195 -11.66 -7.46 29.66
N ARG A 196 -12.13 -7.29 28.41
CA ARG A 196 -11.43 -7.74 27.17
C ARG A 196 -10.09 -7.04 26.90
N GLN A 197 -9.79 -5.99 27.67
CA GLN A 197 -8.52 -5.27 27.78
C GLN A 197 -8.46 -4.71 29.21
N GLY A 198 -8.12 -5.55 30.19
CA GLY A 198 -7.92 -5.11 31.57
C GLY A 198 -6.55 -4.53 31.81
N PRO A 199 -6.36 -3.80 32.93
CA PRO A 199 -5.04 -3.38 33.41
C PRO A 199 -4.18 -4.55 33.94
N GLY A 200 -4.43 -5.78 33.48
CA GLY A 200 -3.66 -6.98 33.84
C GLY A 200 -2.57 -7.32 32.82
N GLU A 201 -1.63 -8.18 33.22
CA GLU A 201 -0.60 -8.69 32.32
C GLU A 201 -1.23 -9.62 31.26
N PRO A 202 -0.86 -9.50 29.97
CA PRO A 202 -1.39 -10.37 28.94
C PRO A 202 -0.94 -11.83 29.19
N VAL A 203 -1.90 -12.76 29.18
CA VAL A 203 -1.65 -14.23 29.23
C VAL A 203 -0.65 -14.67 28.17
N ARG A 204 -0.66 -13.97 27.03
CA ARG A 204 0.35 -14.15 25.98
C ARG A 204 0.78 -12.81 25.43
N ALA A 205 2.07 -12.57 25.44
CA ALA A 205 2.69 -11.41 24.81
C ALA A 205 2.28 -11.26 23.32
N PRO A 206 2.40 -10.04 22.76
CA PRO A 206 2.17 -9.79 21.33
C PRO A 206 2.92 -10.77 20.44
N SER A 207 2.26 -11.17 19.34
CA SER A 207 2.80 -12.22 18.45
C SER A 207 4.19 -11.83 17.92
N ARG A 208 5.17 -12.72 18.05
CA ARG A 208 6.55 -12.50 17.53
C ARG A 208 6.62 -12.56 16.01
N ARG A 209 5.75 -13.34 15.37
CA ARG A 209 5.72 -13.53 13.92
C ARG A 209 4.30 -13.39 13.39
N VAL A 210 4.18 -12.90 12.16
CA VAL A 210 2.92 -12.73 11.46
C VAL A 210 3.01 -13.39 10.08
N LEU A 211 1.87 -13.81 9.52
CA LEU A 211 1.86 -14.33 8.16
C LEU A 211 2.30 -13.23 7.18
N ARG A 212 3.14 -13.57 6.20
CA ARG A 212 3.63 -12.61 5.20
C ARG A 212 2.49 -11.85 4.51
N ARG A 213 1.48 -12.59 4.02
CA ARG A 213 0.26 -12.01 3.42
C ARG A 213 -0.48 -11.04 4.33
N THR A 214 -0.39 -11.22 5.65
CA THR A 214 -1.05 -10.35 6.62
C THR A 214 -0.22 -9.10 6.85
N ALA A 215 1.11 -9.21 6.91
CA ALA A 215 2.00 -8.06 6.94
C ALA A 215 1.84 -7.19 5.68
N GLU A 216 1.86 -7.79 4.49
CA GLU A 216 1.68 -7.08 3.21
C GLU A 216 0.36 -6.28 3.18
N ARG A 217 -0.74 -6.86 3.66
CA ARG A 217 -2.03 -6.15 3.75
C ARG A 217 -2.04 -5.01 4.76
N ILE A 218 -1.25 -5.11 5.83
CA ILE A 218 -1.11 -4.03 6.82
C ILE A 218 -0.24 -2.91 6.26
N TYR A 219 0.87 -3.24 5.59
CA TYR A 219 1.75 -2.26 4.95
C TYR A 219 1.09 -1.50 3.81
N ALA A 220 0.12 -2.12 3.12
CA ALA A 220 -0.66 -1.44 2.09
C ALA A 220 -1.56 -0.30 2.64
N VAL A 221 -1.71 -0.16 3.96
CA VAL A 221 -2.44 0.95 4.57
C VAL A 221 -1.46 2.08 4.85
N GLU A 222 -1.63 3.20 4.15
CA GLU A 222 -0.74 4.36 4.24
C GLU A 222 -1.26 5.43 5.22
N PRO A 223 -0.37 6.18 5.89
CA PRO A 223 -0.72 7.31 6.77
C PRO A 223 -1.06 8.56 5.95
N ILE A 224 -2.21 8.54 5.27
CA ILE A 224 -2.72 9.66 4.45
C ILE A 224 -4.11 10.09 4.91
N PRO A 225 -4.51 11.37 4.70
CA PRO A 225 -5.81 11.88 5.18
C PRO A 225 -7.01 11.06 4.66
N ALA A 226 -6.93 10.57 3.43
CA ALA A 226 -7.96 9.75 2.80
C ALA A 226 -8.28 8.45 3.58
N ASN A 227 -7.30 7.94 4.33
CA ASN A 227 -7.42 6.71 5.11
C ASN A 227 -7.98 6.94 6.53
N LEU A 228 -8.17 8.18 6.96
CA LEU A 228 -8.80 8.50 8.23
C LEU A 228 -10.23 7.94 8.31
N GLY A 229 -10.58 7.41 9.48
CA GLY A 229 -11.95 6.97 9.76
C GLY A 229 -12.89 8.16 9.91
N ALA A 230 -14.16 8.01 9.57
CA ALA A 230 -15.15 9.10 9.62
C ALA A 230 -15.27 9.78 10.99
N GLY A 231 -15.01 9.06 12.10
CA GLY A 231 -15.03 9.62 13.45
C GLY A 231 -13.71 10.24 13.91
N GLN A 232 -12.67 10.23 13.09
CA GLN A 232 -11.38 10.85 13.38
C GLN A 232 -11.40 12.31 12.96
N VAL A 233 -10.67 13.15 13.69
CA VAL A 233 -10.50 14.56 13.33
C VAL A 233 -9.55 14.72 12.15
N ASP A 234 -9.81 15.72 11.32
CA ASP A 234 -9.00 16.04 10.14
C ASP A 234 -8.57 17.52 10.24
N PRO A 235 -7.37 17.78 10.79
CA PRO A 235 -6.88 19.15 11.00
C PRO A 235 -6.68 19.92 9.71
N GLU A 236 -6.32 19.25 8.61
CA GLU A 236 -6.01 19.86 7.33
C GLU A 236 -7.26 20.43 6.66
N ARG A 237 -8.38 19.67 6.66
CA ARG A 237 -9.64 20.11 6.03
C ARG A 237 -10.54 20.93 6.96
N THR A 238 -10.28 20.93 8.27
CA THR A 238 -11.10 21.65 9.26
C THR A 238 -11.25 23.15 8.94
N PRO A 239 -10.19 23.92 8.60
CA PRO A 239 -10.32 25.33 8.26
C PRO A 239 -11.26 25.59 7.09
N LEU A 240 -11.12 24.85 5.98
CA LEU A 240 -11.96 25.01 4.80
C LEU A 240 -13.43 24.67 5.09
N ALA A 241 -13.69 23.55 5.80
CA ALA A 241 -15.04 23.17 6.19
C ALA A 241 -15.72 24.26 7.05
N ARG A 242 -14.97 24.89 7.95
CA ARG A 242 -15.48 26.01 8.76
C ARG A 242 -15.78 27.23 7.89
N THR A 243 -14.88 27.58 6.97
CA THR A 243 -15.08 28.67 6.01
C THR A 243 -16.35 28.47 5.18
N HIS A 244 -16.60 27.24 4.69
CA HIS A 244 -17.85 26.90 4.00
C HIS A 244 -19.10 27.16 4.85
N LEU A 245 -19.11 26.74 6.12
CA LEU A 245 -20.25 27.03 7.00
C LEU A 245 -20.43 28.53 7.25
N ARG A 246 -19.34 29.26 7.49
CA ARG A 246 -19.36 30.73 7.68
C ARG A 246 -19.92 31.44 6.45
N ALA A 247 -19.58 30.97 5.26
CA ALA A 247 -20.09 31.51 4.00
C ALA A 247 -21.59 31.27 3.82
N LEU A 248 -22.09 30.08 4.18
CA LEU A 248 -23.53 29.83 4.20
C LEU A 248 -24.24 30.74 5.22
N VAL A 249 -23.63 31.03 6.37
CA VAL A 249 -24.18 32.01 7.32
C VAL A 249 -24.20 33.42 6.72
N ALA A 250 -23.18 33.80 5.94
CA ALA A 250 -23.13 35.07 5.21
C ALA A 250 -24.22 35.20 4.14
N LEU A 251 -24.63 34.10 3.48
CA LEU A 251 -25.83 34.08 2.62
C LEU A 251 -27.14 34.23 3.40
N GLY A 252 -27.12 33.91 4.69
CA GLY A 252 -28.26 34.02 5.60
C GLY A 252 -28.79 32.70 6.14
N TRP A 253 -28.12 31.57 5.89
CA TRP A 253 -28.48 30.32 6.53
C TRP A 253 -28.21 30.40 8.03
N SER A 254 -29.25 30.23 8.87
CA SER A 254 -29.05 30.27 10.32
C SER A 254 -28.24 29.07 10.81
N MET A 255 -27.39 29.24 11.82
CA MET A 255 -26.55 28.16 12.36
C MET A 255 -27.38 26.96 12.83
N SER A 256 -28.55 27.20 13.45
CA SER A 256 -29.47 26.13 13.84
C SER A 256 -30.02 25.34 12.66
N GLU A 257 -30.28 26.00 11.53
CA GLU A 257 -30.72 25.35 10.29
C GLU A 257 -29.62 24.50 9.67
N LEU A 258 -28.40 25.03 9.59
CA LEU A 258 -27.23 24.28 9.15
C LEU A 258 -27.01 23.05 10.03
N GLY A 259 -27.09 23.19 11.36
CA GLY A 259 -26.99 22.08 12.29
C GLY A 259 -28.08 21.01 12.09
N ARG A 260 -29.33 21.42 11.79
CA ARG A 260 -30.41 20.47 11.46
C ARG A 260 -30.12 19.72 10.17
N ARG A 261 -29.70 20.41 9.10
CA ARG A 261 -29.38 19.79 7.80
C ARG A 261 -28.18 18.87 7.86
N LEU A 262 -27.19 19.19 8.70
CA LEU A 262 -26.07 18.30 9.02
C LEU A 262 -26.49 17.07 9.85
N GLY A 263 -27.76 16.94 10.25
CA GLY A 263 -28.25 15.81 11.05
C GLY A 263 -27.77 15.84 12.50
N MET A 264 -27.47 17.01 13.06
CA MET A 264 -27.09 17.13 14.47
C MET A 264 -28.33 16.99 15.36
N ARG A 265 -28.20 16.23 16.45
CA ARG A 265 -29.28 16.02 17.43
C ARG A 265 -29.84 17.34 17.98
N HIS A 266 -28.97 18.33 18.17
CA HIS A 266 -29.34 19.69 18.53
C HIS A 266 -28.69 20.64 17.53
N GLY A 267 -29.49 21.39 16.76
CA GLY A 267 -28.98 22.30 15.74
C GLY A 267 -28.04 23.38 16.29
N ALA A 268 -28.19 23.75 17.57
CA ALA A 268 -27.31 24.69 18.27
C ALA A 268 -25.85 24.21 18.38
N ASN A 269 -25.57 22.91 18.24
CA ASN A 269 -24.20 22.39 18.28
C ASN A 269 -23.35 22.89 17.09
N ALA A 270 -23.99 23.31 15.99
CA ALA A 270 -23.29 23.90 14.86
C ALA A 270 -22.57 25.20 15.22
N VAL A 271 -23.02 25.94 16.24
CA VAL A 271 -22.37 27.19 16.70
C VAL A 271 -20.90 26.93 17.02
N THR A 272 -20.61 25.88 17.80
CA THR A 272 -19.23 25.52 18.14
C THR A 272 -18.38 25.11 16.94
N LEU A 273 -18.96 24.60 15.85
CA LEU A 273 -18.18 24.26 14.66
C LEU A 273 -17.84 25.50 13.83
N ILE A 274 -18.68 26.53 13.93
CA ILE A 274 -18.62 27.76 13.13
C ILE A 274 -17.76 28.84 13.82
N GLU A 275 -17.91 28.99 15.14
CA GLU A 275 -17.31 30.10 15.89
C GLU A 275 -15.98 29.74 16.56
N ASP A 276 -15.81 28.50 17.02
CA ASP A 276 -14.58 28.07 17.70
C ASP A 276 -13.52 27.63 16.67
N ASP A 277 -12.49 28.46 16.48
CA ASP A 277 -11.40 28.21 15.53
C ASP A 277 -10.47 27.06 15.95
N GLU A 278 -10.36 26.76 17.25
CA GLU A 278 -9.50 25.69 17.77
C GLU A 278 -10.16 24.31 17.67
N ARG A 279 -11.48 24.27 17.51
CA ARG A 279 -12.23 23.01 17.43
C ARG A 279 -11.89 22.21 16.17
N LEU A 280 -11.31 21.03 16.34
CA LEU A 280 -11.12 20.11 15.22
C LEU A 280 -12.43 19.38 14.84
N ILE A 281 -12.67 19.25 13.54
CA ILE A 281 -13.89 18.64 13.00
C ILE A 281 -13.59 17.21 12.55
N GLN A 282 -14.51 16.30 12.87
CA GLN A 282 -14.42 14.92 12.40
C GLN A 282 -14.57 14.83 10.88
N ARG A 283 -13.79 13.96 10.23
CA ARG A 283 -13.80 13.77 8.77
C ARG A 283 -15.20 13.53 8.20
N GLY A 284 -15.99 12.64 8.82
CA GLY A 284 -17.37 12.38 8.36
C GLY A 284 -18.33 13.54 8.60
N THR A 285 -17.97 14.52 9.43
CA THR A 285 -18.72 15.78 9.56
C THR A 285 -18.26 16.76 8.48
N ILE A 286 -16.96 16.83 8.19
CA ILE A 286 -16.42 17.63 7.07
C ILE A 286 -17.05 17.20 5.74
N ASP A 287 -17.09 15.90 5.45
CA ASP A 287 -17.67 15.38 4.19
C ASP A 287 -19.14 15.82 4.04
N ARG A 288 -19.92 15.82 5.14
CA ARG A 288 -21.31 16.33 5.16
C ARG A 288 -21.40 17.85 5.02
N ILE A 289 -20.43 18.59 5.53
CA ILE A 289 -20.37 20.06 5.40
C ILE A 289 -20.09 20.44 3.94
N GLU A 290 -19.16 19.75 3.29
CA GLU A 290 -18.84 19.99 1.88
C GLU A 290 -20.03 19.67 0.96
N GLU A 291 -20.72 18.55 1.22
CA GLU A 291 -21.97 18.21 0.51
C GLU A 291 -23.05 19.29 0.71
N LEU A 292 -23.23 19.75 1.95
CA LEU A 292 -24.18 20.81 2.28
C LEU A 292 -23.80 22.16 1.63
N TYR A 293 -22.50 22.46 1.55
CA TYR A 293 -22.01 23.67 0.89
C TYR A 293 -22.26 23.63 -0.62
N ALA A 294 -21.98 22.50 -1.27
CA ALA A 294 -22.26 22.31 -2.69
C ALA A 294 -23.76 22.50 -2.99
N GLU A 295 -24.65 22.02 -2.11
CA GLU A 295 -26.09 22.20 -2.25
C GLU A 295 -26.53 23.68 -2.08
N LEU A 296 -25.99 24.38 -1.08
CA LEU A 296 -26.54 25.66 -0.62
C LEU A 296 -25.77 26.90 -1.06
N SER A 297 -24.58 26.76 -1.62
CA SER A 297 -23.73 27.87 -2.06
C SER A 297 -24.41 28.81 -3.08
N MET A 298 -25.35 28.28 -3.88
CA MET A 298 -26.12 29.04 -4.88
C MET A 298 -27.59 29.26 -4.49
N ALA A 299 -27.96 28.98 -3.23
CA ALA A 299 -29.33 29.06 -2.75
C ALA A 299 -29.45 29.98 -1.53
N LEU A 300 -30.49 30.82 -1.54
CA LEU A 300 -30.88 31.59 -0.36
C LEU A 300 -31.79 30.77 0.56
N PRO A 301 -31.72 30.98 1.88
CA PRO A 301 -32.65 30.35 2.81
C PRO A 301 -34.11 30.75 2.49
N PRO A 302 -35.10 29.89 2.78
CA PRO A 302 -36.51 30.23 2.61
C PRO A 302 -36.88 31.47 3.43
N GLN A 303 -37.78 32.29 2.89
CA GLN A 303 -38.24 33.56 3.49
C GLN A 303 -39.76 33.72 3.46
N ALA A 304 -40.51 32.61 3.45
CA ALA A 304 -41.96 32.59 3.32
C ALA A 304 -42.66 33.22 4.54
N ASP A 305 -42.13 33.01 5.75
CA ASP A 305 -42.71 33.54 6.99
C ASP A 305 -41.82 34.60 7.69
N ARG A 306 -42.40 35.29 8.67
CA ARG A 306 -41.68 36.33 9.44
C ARG A 306 -40.49 35.76 10.21
N PHE A 307 -40.59 34.54 10.74
CA PHE A 307 -39.53 33.91 11.53
C PHE A 307 -38.33 33.55 10.65
N GLN A 308 -38.58 33.00 9.47
CA GLN A 308 -37.60 32.71 8.42
C GLN A 308 -36.86 33.99 7.98
N ARG A 309 -37.59 35.07 7.66
CA ARG A 309 -37.00 36.38 7.34
C ARG A 309 -36.14 36.94 8.48
N THR A 310 -36.61 36.77 9.71
CA THR A 310 -35.88 37.22 10.91
C THR A 310 -34.60 36.40 11.11
N ALA A 311 -34.67 35.07 10.98
CA ALA A 311 -33.52 34.19 11.10
C ALA A 311 -32.45 34.49 10.02
N ALA A 312 -32.88 34.67 8.77
CA ALA A 312 -31.99 35.01 7.67
C ALA A 312 -31.32 36.38 7.85
N SER A 313 -32.07 37.36 8.37
CA SER A 313 -31.52 38.69 8.67
C SER A 313 -30.53 38.63 9.84
N ARG A 314 -30.81 37.84 10.89
CA ARG A 314 -29.90 37.63 12.02
C ARG A 314 -28.61 36.94 11.60
N ALA A 315 -28.68 35.92 10.75
CA ALA A 315 -27.51 35.22 10.21
C ALA A 315 -26.61 36.17 9.41
N ARG A 316 -27.18 36.95 8.47
CA ARG A 316 -26.42 37.95 7.71
C ARG A 316 -25.81 39.03 8.60
N ASN A 317 -26.55 39.50 9.60
CA ASN A 317 -26.03 40.49 10.56
C ASN A 317 -24.88 39.90 11.41
N LEU A 318 -24.96 38.62 11.79
CA LEU A 318 -23.88 37.92 12.49
C LEU A 318 -22.64 37.81 11.61
N ALA A 319 -22.79 37.32 10.38
CA ALA A 319 -21.69 37.21 9.42
C ALA A 319 -20.99 38.56 9.20
N ARG A 320 -21.74 39.65 9.03
CA ARG A 320 -21.16 41.00 8.90
C ARG A 320 -20.37 41.45 10.13
N ARG A 321 -20.82 41.10 11.35
CA ARG A 321 -20.06 41.43 12.57
C ARG A 321 -18.75 40.66 12.68
N HIS A 322 -18.70 39.43 12.17
CA HIS A 322 -17.50 38.59 12.19
C HIS A 322 -16.66 38.68 10.90
N GLY A 323 -17.07 39.49 9.92
CA GLY A 323 -16.37 39.60 8.64
C GLY A 323 -16.41 38.33 7.78
N TRP A 324 -17.41 37.47 7.95
CA TRP A 324 -17.52 36.24 7.16
C TRP A 324 -17.99 36.54 5.73
N LEU A 325 -17.23 36.04 4.76
CA LEU A 325 -17.46 36.25 3.33
C LEU A 325 -18.49 35.26 2.77
N PRO A 326 -19.41 35.68 1.89
CA PRO A 326 -20.29 34.78 1.16
C PRO A 326 -19.54 33.96 0.10
N PRO A 327 -20.11 32.84 -0.42
CA PRO A 327 -19.45 31.95 -1.38
C PRO A 327 -18.85 32.65 -2.59
N LEU A 328 -19.58 33.56 -3.22
CA LEU A 328 -19.09 34.28 -4.41
C LEU A 328 -17.84 35.13 -4.12
N ALA A 329 -17.70 35.64 -2.89
CA ALA A 329 -16.53 36.41 -2.47
C ALA A 329 -15.38 35.51 -1.98
N LEU A 330 -15.61 34.21 -1.80
CA LEU A 330 -14.53 33.22 -1.58
C LEU A 330 -13.90 32.81 -2.91
N ASP A 331 -14.70 32.63 -3.96
CA ASP A 331 -14.20 32.29 -5.30
C ASP A 331 -13.24 33.38 -5.84
N ASP A 332 -13.48 34.65 -5.49
CA ASP A 332 -12.60 35.78 -5.82
C ASP A 332 -11.24 35.73 -5.08
N LEU A 333 -11.11 34.95 -4.00
CA LEU A 333 -9.87 34.76 -3.24
C LEU A 333 -9.05 33.56 -3.71
N ASP A 334 -9.68 32.58 -4.35
CA ASP A 334 -9.04 31.37 -4.90
C ASP A 334 -8.52 31.58 -6.34
N GLY A 335 -8.75 32.76 -6.93
CA GLY A 335 -8.02 33.19 -8.12
C GLY A 335 -6.53 33.16 -7.82
N GLU A 336 -5.75 32.43 -8.64
CA GLU A 336 -4.30 32.37 -8.53
C GLU A 336 -3.77 33.76 -8.17
N PRO A 337 -2.88 33.88 -7.15
CA PRO A 337 -2.32 35.18 -6.85
C PRO A 337 -1.75 35.70 -8.16
N ALA A 338 -2.35 36.77 -8.69
CA ALA A 338 -1.76 37.50 -9.80
C ALA A 338 -0.32 37.69 -9.38
N SER A 339 0.59 37.10 -10.16
CA SER A 339 2.00 37.05 -9.86
C SER A 339 2.41 38.47 -9.49
N THR A 340 2.63 38.71 -8.21
CA THR A 340 3.19 39.97 -7.73
C THR A 340 4.68 39.81 -7.96
N ASP A 341 5.05 39.79 -9.24
CA ASP A 341 6.39 40.14 -9.62
C ASP A 341 6.60 41.55 -9.05
N GLU A 342 7.56 41.69 -8.15
CA GLU A 342 7.95 42.92 -7.44
C GLU A 342 8.46 44.04 -8.38
N GLN A 343 8.10 44.02 -9.67
CA GLN A 343 8.49 44.98 -10.70
C GLN A 343 7.38 45.25 -11.73
N ASP A 344 6.11 44.98 -11.41
CA ASP A 344 5.01 45.34 -12.32
C ASP A 344 4.77 46.87 -12.24
N ILE A 345 5.50 47.60 -13.08
CA ILE A 345 5.40 49.05 -13.22
C ILE A 345 4.09 49.35 -13.94
N ASP A 346 3.14 50.03 -13.26
CA ASP A 346 1.90 50.45 -13.90
C ASP A 346 2.16 51.61 -14.86
N GLU A 347 2.41 51.28 -16.12
CA GLU A 347 2.67 52.25 -17.18
C GLU A 347 1.50 53.22 -17.38
N VAL A 348 0.27 52.79 -17.10
CA VAL A 348 -0.94 53.61 -17.23
C VAL A 348 -0.98 54.63 -16.10
N ALA A 349 -0.63 54.24 -14.88
CA ALA A 349 -0.51 55.17 -13.75
C ALA A 349 0.56 56.24 -14.02
N ILE A 350 1.71 55.86 -14.58
CA ILE A 350 2.77 56.81 -14.97
C ILE A 350 2.26 57.78 -16.05
N ALA A 351 1.60 57.27 -17.09
CA ALA A 351 1.07 58.10 -18.18
C ALA A 351 0.02 59.11 -17.68
N ARG A 352 -0.91 58.67 -16.82
CA ARG A 352 -1.93 59.54 -16.20
C ARG A 352 -1.29 60.62 -15.32
N ARG A 353 -0.27 60.25 -14.54
CA ARG A 353 0.46 61.22 -13.71
C ARG A 353 1.26 62.20 -14.56
N MET A 354 1.87 61.78 -15.66
CA MET A 354 2.52 62.68 -16.64
C MET A 354 1.53 63.65 -17.31
N ALA A 355 0.27 63.25 -17.48
CA ALA A 355 -0.79 64.13 -17.99
C ALA A 355 -1.31 65.14 -16.95
N GLY A 356 -0.84 65.08 -15.69
CA GLY A 356 -1.15 66.03 -14.62
C GLY A 356 -2.21 65.56 -13.61
N GLU A 357 -2.62 64.29 -13.66
CA GLU A 357 -3.58 63.74 -12.71
C GLU A 357 -2.91 63.38 -11.37
N LYS A 358 -2.93 64.33 -10.43
CA LYS A 358 -2.20 64.22 -9.14
C LYS A 358 -2.80 63.22 -8.14
N SER A 359 -4.03 62.76 -8.36
CA SER A 359 -4.73 61.79 -7.51
C SER A 359 -4.21 60.35 -7.66
N VAL A 360 -3.49 60.04 -8.75
CA VAL A 360 -2.94 58.70 -8.99
C VAL A 360 -1.72 58.48 -8.10
N GLU A 361 -1.80 57.57 -7.14
CA GLU A 361 -0.67 57.20 -6.29
C GLU A 361 0.37 56.41 -7.09
N LEU A 362 1.64 56.76 -6.95
CA LEU A 362 2.76 56.04 -7.57
C LEU A 362 3.70 55.50 -6.49
N ASN A 363 4.23 54.30 -6.71
CA ASN A 363 5.28 53.71 -5.89
C ASN A 363 6.65 54.37 -6.19
N THR A 364 7.70 53.97 -5.48
CA THR A 364 9.04 54.59 -5.60
C THR A 364 9.68 54.32 -6.97
N ALA A 365 9.52 53.12 -7.53
CA ALA A 365 10.07 52.73 -8.83
C ALA A 365 9.36 53.46 -9.98
N GLU A 366 8.03 53.59 -9.91
CA GLU A 366 7.22 54.35 -10.87
C GLU A 366 7.56 55.84 -10.85
N LYS A 367 7.83 56.41 -9.67
CA LYS A 367 8.28 57.80 -9.54
C LYS A 367 9.65 58.01 -10.19
N ALA A 368 10.57 57.07 -10.02
CA ALA A 368 11.89 57.13 -10.67
C ALA A 368 11.76 57.05 -12.20
N LEU A 369 10.98 56.09 -12.71
CA LEU A 369 10.75 55.93 -14.16
C LEU A 369 9.99 57.13 -14.76
N LEU A 370 9.04 57.72 -14.03
CA LEU A 370 8.36 58.94 -14.45
C LEU A 370 9.35 60.11 -14.60
N VAL A 371 10.29 60.26 -13.67
CA VAL A 371 11.34 61.31 -13.73
C VAL A 371 12.28 61.08 -14.91
N GLU A 372 12.67 59.83 -15.18
CA GLU A 372 13.48 59.45 -16.35
C GLU A 372 12.75 59.75 -17.66
N ARG A 373 11.50 59.29 -17.81
CA ARG A 373 10.67 59.53 -19.02
C ARG A 373 10.43 61.02 -19.24
N TRP A 374 10.19 61.79 -18.17
CA TRP A 374 10.02 63.25 -18.29
C TRP A 374 11.28 63.93 -18.83
N LYS A 375 12.47 63.53 -18.35
CA LYS A 375 13.75 64.01 -18.89
C LYS A 375 13.91 63.65 -20.36
N ALA A 376 13.57 62.42 -20.75
CA ALA A 376 13.67 61.96 -22.14
C ALA A 376 12.80 62.79 -23.11
N THR A 377 11.72 63.41 -22.63
CA THR A 377 10.89 64.33 -23.45
C THR A 377 11.49 65.73 -23.65
N GLY A 378 12.65 66.05 -23.05
CA GLY A 378 13.30 67.36 -23.17
C GLY A 378 12.60 68.49 -22.41
N ARG A 379 11.61 68.17 -21.57
CA ARG A 379 10.87 69.14 -20.75
C ARG A 379 11.66 69.52 -19.50
N ALA A 380 11.50 70.75 -19.02
CA ALA A 380 12.24 71.26 -17.87
C ALA A 380 11.85 70.54 -16.57
N SER A 381 12.83 70.27 -15.70
CA SER A 381 12.60 69.58 -14.41
C SER A 381 11.69 70.37 -13.46
N ASN A 382 11.72 71.70 -13.50
CA ASN A 382 10.80 72.55 -12.72
C ASN A 382 9.34 72.40 -13.17
N GLU A 383 9.11 71.99 -14.43
CA GLU A 383 7.77 71.71 -14.93
C GLU A 383 7.22 70.38 -14.39
N LEU A 384 8.09 69.40 -14.14
CA LEU A 384 7.72 68.09 -13.58
C LEU A 384 7.00 68.24 -12.25
N GLU A 385 7.61 68.95 -11.30
CA GLU A 385 7.03 69.13 -9.96
C GLU A 385 5.70 69.88 -10.02
N ARG A 386 5.57 70.87 -10.91
CA ARG A 386 4.32 71.60 -11.10
C ARG A 386 3.18 70.70 -11.60
N VAL A 387 3.47 69.85 -12.59
CA VAL A 387 2.47 68.99 -13.26
C VAL A 387 2.17 67.75 -12.43
N THR A 388 3.21 67.03 -12.00
CA THR A 388 3.06 65.73 -11.33
C THR A 388 3.10 65.83 -9.81
N GLY A 389 3.56 66.93 -9.22
CA GLY A 389 3.74 67.05 -7.76
C GLY A 389 4.90 66.22 -7.20
N ILE A 390 5.74 65.65 -8.06
CA ILE A 390 6.91 64.87 -7.68
C ILE A 390 8.15 65.76 -7.75
N ASN A 391 8.93 65.82 -6.67
CA ASN A 391 10.20 66.54 -6.68
C ASN A 391 11.26 65.69 -7.43
N PRO A 392 11.77 66.14 -8.59
CA PRO A 392 12.68 65.35 -9.41
C PRO A 392 14.06 65.13 -8.74
N TYR A 393 14.49 66.04 -7.87
CA TYR A 393 15.79 65.96 -7.19
C TYR A 393 15.86 64.82 -6.16
N ARG A 394 14.73 64.23 -5.77
CA ARG A 394 14.69 63.03 -4.92
C ARG A 394 15.07 61.73 -5.66
N TYR A 395 15.07 61.76 -6.99
CA TYR A 395 15.22 60.57 -7.84
C TYR A 395 16.37 60.70 -8.84
N PHE A 396 17.17 61.78 -8.75
CA PHE A 396 18.46 61.83 -9.41
C PHE A 396 19.47 61.08 -8.56
N VAL A 397 19.86 59.89 -9.00
CA VAL A 397 21.11 59.28 -8.57
C VAL A 397 22.23 60.14 -9.16
N THR A 398 23.03 60.79 -8.30
CA THR A 398 24.28 61.42 -8.73
C THR A 398 25.25 60.32 -9.13
N GLU A 399 25.80 60.38 -10.34
CA GLU A 399 26.75 59.41 -10.93
C GLU A 399 28.10 59.29 -10.18
N GLU A 400 28.19 59.63 -8.89
CA GLU A 400 29.45 59.66 -8.11
C GLU A 400 29.66 58.47 -7.15
N THR A 401 28.87 57.41 -7.21
CA THR A 401 29.06 56.22 -6.36
C THR A 401 29.22 54.90 -7.12
N GLU A 402 29.91 54.91 -8.26
CA GLU A 402 30.48 53.72 -8.90
C GLU A 402 31.99 53.88 -9.13
N ALA A 403 32.71 54.23 -8.07
CA ALA A 403 34.17 54.08 -8.00
C ALA A 403 34.59 53.70 -6.57
N SER A 404 34.43 52.42 -6.22
CA SER A 404 35.18 51.72 -5.18
C SER A 404 35.15 50.22 -5.43
#